data_AF-Q4RQ98-F1
#
_entry.id   AF-Q4RQ98-F1
#
_cell.length_a   1.000
_cell.length_b   1.000
_cell.length_c   1.000
_cell.angle_alpha   90.00
_cell.angle_beta   90.00
_cell.angle_gamma   90.00
#
_symmetry.space_group_name_H-M   'P 1'
#
loop_
_entity.id
_entity.type
_entity.pdbx_description
1 polymer ?
#
loop_
_entity_poly.entity_id
_entity_poly.type
_entity_poly.pdbx_seq_one_letter_code
_entity_poly.pdbx_strand_id
1 'polypeptide(L)'
;MHPEKHLPELMAEKNSLDPSFVHAVRLLAEEIGKCEGDEMKKDGDVKKYLDIISNKNIKLSERVLIPVQQYPKFNFVGKLLGPRGNSMKRLQEETGAKMSILGKGSMRDKDK
;
A
#
# COMPACT_ATOMS: atom_id res chain seq x y z
N MET A 1 23.97 3.62 3.41
CA MET A 1 24.16 2.15 3.48
C MET A 1 24.10 1.62 2.06
N HIS A 2 25.12 0.89 1.62
CA HIS A 2 25.20 0.35 0.26
C HIS A 2 24.34 -0.91 0.15
N PRO A 3 23.25 -0.92 -0.63
CA PRO A 3 22.36 -2.07 -0.74
C PRO A 3 23.07 -3.31 -1.29
N GLU A 4 24.11 -3.13 -2.12
CA GLU A 4 24.90 -4.22 -2.71
C GLU A 4 25.67 -5.08 -1.69
N LYS A 5 25.95 -4.55 -0.49
CA LYS A 5 26.67 -5.29 0.56
C LYS A 5 25.74 -5.94 1.59
N HIS A 6 24.47 -5.56 1.58
CA HIS A 6 23.54 -5.91 2.65
C HIS A 6 23.15 -7.40 2.64
N LEU A 7 22.84 -7.93 1.45
CA LEU A 7 22.46 -9.34 1.26
C LEU A 7 23.60 -10.33 1.59
N PRO A 8 24.86 -10.13 1.12
CA PRO A 8 25.95 -11.02 1.51
C PRO A 8 26.28 -10.94 3.02
N GLU A 9 26.12 -9.79 3.66
CA GLU A 9 26.28 -9.63 5.11
C GLU A 9 25.21 -10.44 5.87
N LEU A 10 23.92 -10.34 5.49
CA LEU A 10 22.83 -11.11 6.11
C LEU A 10 23.02 -12.64 5.95
N MET A 11 23.50 -13.09 4.79
CA MET A 11 23.81 -14.50 4.56
C MET A 11 24.98 -14.99 5.42
N ALA A 12 26.02 -14.18 5.59
CA ALA A 12 27.16 -14.49 6.45
C ALA A 12 26.76 -14.54 7.94
N GLU A 13 25.90 -13.64 8.40
CA GLU A 13 25.35 -13.65 9.75
C GLU A 13 24.49 -14.89 9.99
N LYS A 14 23.58 -15.23 9.08
CA LYS A 14 22.75 -16.45 9.19
C LYS A 14 23.60 -17.72 9.32
N ASN A 15 24.72 -17.80 8.61
CA ASN A 15 25.60 -18.98 8.62
C ASN A 15 26.53 -19.05 9.83
N SER A 16 26.82 -17.91 10.48
CA SER A 16 27.68 -17.85 11.67
C SER A 16 26.90 -17.83 12.99
N LEU A 17 25.60 -17.52 12.94
CA LEU A 17 24.74 -17.45 14.12
C LEU A 17 24.44 -18.84 14.68
N ASP A 18 24.53 -18.98 16.00
CA ASP A 18 24.21 -20.22 16.69
C ASP A 18 22.70 -20.58 16.55
N PRO A 19 22.34 -21.81 16.16
CA PRO A 19 20.97 -22.23 15.96
C PRO A 19 20.06 -22.13 17.20
N SER A 20 20.62 -21.99 18.40
CA SER A 20 19.83 -21.77 19.63
C SER A 20 19.10 -20.43 19.63
N PHE A 21 19.55 -19.45 18.85
CA PHE A 21 18.86 -18.17 18.69
C PHE A 21 17.73 -18.26 17.66
N VAL A 22 16.71 -19.06 17.98
CA VAL A 22 15.56 -19.38 17.11
C VAL A 22 14.90 -18.13 16.52
N HIS A 23 14.75 -17.06 17.31
CA HIS A 23 14.12 -15.82 16.85
C HIS A 23 15.03 -15.01 15.91
N ALA A 24 16.34 -14.96 16.17
CA ALA A 24 17.27 -14.21 15.33
C ALA A 24 17.49 -14.91 13.98
N VAL A 25 17.62 -16.25 13.97
CA VAL A 25 17.67 -17.04 12.73
C VAL A 25 16.39 -16.82 11.89
N ARG A 26 15.22 -16.76 12.53
CA ARG A 26 13.94 -16.48 11.85
C ARG A 26 13.90 -15.09 11.24
N LEU A 27 14.31 -14.06 12.00
CA LEU A 27 14.31 -12.67 11.51
C LEU A 27 15.31 -12.48 10.36
N LEU A 28 16.51 -13.09 10.44
CA LEU A 28 17.49 -13.07 9.35
C LEU A 28 16.96 -13.77 8.09
N ALA A 29 16.31 -14.93 8.24
CA ALA A 29 15.69 -15.62 7.10
C ALA A 29 14.54 -14.80 6.47
N GLU A 30 13.76 -14.10 7.29
CA GLU A 30 12.71 -13.19 6.83
C GLU A 30 13.28 -11.98 6.07
N GLU A 31 14.37 -11.40 6.57
CA GLU A 31 15.02 -10.24 5.93
C GLU A 31 15.73 -10.61 4.63
N ILE A 32 16.40 -11.77 4.58
CA ILE A 32 16.97 -12.31 3.34
C ILE A 32 15.86 -12.53 2.30
N GLY A 33 14.73 -13.12 2.70
CA GLY A 33 13.59 -13.31 1.80
C GLY A 33 12.95 -12.01 1.30
N LYS A 34 12.98 -10.93 2.11
CA LYS A 34 12.56 -9.59 1.67
C LYS A 34 13.53 -8.98 0.68
N CYS A 35 14.84 -9.07 0.91
CA CYS A 35 15.85 -8.55 -0.02
C CYS A 35 15.83 -9.28 -1.38
N GLU A 36 15.67 -10.61 -1.38
CA GLU A 36 15.53 -11.39 -2.62
C GLU A 36 14.18 -11.14 -3.33
N GLY A 37 13.11 -10.91 -2.55
CA GLY A 37 11.77 -10.62 -3.07
C GLY A 37 11.60 -9.20 -3.65
N ASP A 38 12.41 -8.24 -3.21
CA ASP A 38 12.35 -6.84 -3.68
C ASP A 38 12.80 -6.70 -5.15
N GLU A 39 13.69 -7.59 -5.63
CA GLU A 39 14.08 -7.61 -7.05
C GLU A 39 13.01 -8.20 -7.98
N MET A 40 12.09 -9.02 -7.47
CA MET A 40 11.09 -9.74 -8.27
C MET A 40 9.69 -9.12 -8.28
N LYS A 41 9.37 -8.16 -7.40
CA LYS A 41 8.08 -7.44 -7.43
C LYS A 41 8.08 -6.30 -8.45
N LYS A 42 8.20 -6.65 -9.73
CA LYS A 42 7.76 -5.78 -10.84
C LYS A 42 6.23 -5.78 -10.94
N ASP A 43 5.54 -5.20 -9.96
CA ASP A 43 4.27 -4.48 -10.19
C ASP A 43 3.83 -3.77 -8.89
N GLY A 44 4.00 -2.44 -8.84
CA GLY A 44 3.22 -1.59 -7.94
C GLY A 44 3.84 -1.14 -6.61
N ASP A 45 5.07 -1.52 -6.26
CA ASP A 45 5.72 -1.01 -5.06
C ASP A 45 6.37 0.36 -5.29
N VAL A 46 6.05 1.30 -4.40
CA VAL A 46 6.53 2.68 -4.40
C VAL A 46 8.07 2.65 -4.43
N LYS A 47 8.67 3.03 -5.56
CA LYS A 47 10.12 3.27 -5.60
C LYS A 47 10.45 4.25 -4.48
N LYS A 48 11.29 3.83 -3.53
CA LYS A 48 11.73 4.66 -2.39
C LYS A 48 12.27 6.03 -2.82
N TYR A 49 12.76 6.12 -4.06
CA TYR A 49 13.19 7.35 -4.71
C TYR A 49 12.52 7.54 -6.06
N LEU A 50 12.11 8.78 -6.32
CA LEU A 50 11.61 9.20 -7.62
C LEU A 50 12.77 9.64 -8.50
N ASP A 51 12.87 9.06 -9.70
CA ASP A 51 13.78 9.54 -10.73
C ASP A 51 13.16 10.76 -11.43
N ILE A 52 13.66 11.93 -11.05
CA ILE A 52 13.20 13.23 -11.55
C ILE A 52 13.68 13.57 -12.96
N ILE A 53 14.69 12.85 -13.47
CA ILE A 53 15.28 13.11 -14.81
C ILE A 53 14.42 12.44 -15.88
N SER A 54 13.96 11.22 -15.61
CA SER A 54 13.18 10.43 -16.57
C SER A 54 11.72 10.86 -16.73
N ASN A 55 11.18 11.75 -15.88
CA ASN A 55 9.80 12.27 -15.92
C ASN A 55 8.71 11.20 -16.21
N LYS A 56 8.85 10.01 -15.61
CA LYS A 56 7.89 8.91 -15.81
C LYS A 56 6.60 9.19 -15.03
N ASN A 57 5.45 8.80 -15.59
CA ASN A 57 4.17 8.91 -14.86
C ASN A 57 4.19 8.07 -13.58
N ILE A 58 3.84 8.71 -12.46
CA ILE A 58 3.78 8.09 -11.13
C ILE A 58 2.31 7.80 -10.80
N LYS A 59 2.03 6.62 -10.26
CA LYS A 59 0.73 6.30 -9.67
C LYS A 59 0.80 6.53 -8.16
N LEU A 60 -0.01 7.46 -7.65
CA LEU A 60 -0.20 7.69 -6.22
C LEU A 60 -1.59 7.21 -5.82
N SER A 61 -1.72 6.56 -4.66
CA SER A 61 -2.99 6.04 -4.17
C SER A 61 -3.02 6.11 -2.66
N GLU A 62 -4.00 6.84 -2.11
CA GLU A 62 -4.16 7.06 -0.68
C GLU A 62 -5.49 6.46 -0.21
N ARG A 63 -5.50 5.81 0.95
CA ARG A 63 -6.71 5.23 1.54
C ARG A 63 -7.23 6.11 2.68
N VAL A 64 -8.39 6.71 2.48
CA VAL A 64 -9.05 7.58 3.49
C VAL A 64 -10.20 6.83 4.16
N LEU A 65 -10.18 6.77 5.49
CA LEU A 65 -11.23 6.11 6.28
C LEU A 65 -12.44 7.03 6.47
N ILE A 66 -13.64 6.48 6.29
CA ILE A 66 -14.91 7.17 6.57
C ILE A 66 -15.30 6.88 8.04
N PRO A 67 -15.58 7.90 8.87
CA PRO A 67 -15.83 7.75 10.31
C PRO A 67 -17.25 7.24 10.62
N VAL A 68 -17.61 6.06 10.09
CA VAL A 68 -18.92 5.43 10.28
C VAL A 68 -19.18 5.00 11.73
N GLN A 69 -18.14 4.71 12.50
CA GLN A 69 -18.26 4.33 13.91
C GLN A 69 -18.65 5.52 14.80
N GLN A 70 -18.11 6.71 14.49
CA GLN A 70 -18.40 7.93 15.24
C GLN A 70 -19.78 8.51 14.87
N TYR A 71 -20.17 8.38 13.60
CA TYR A 71 -21.43 8.92 13.09
C TYR A 71 -22.26 7.83 12.37
N PRO A 72 -22.83 6.85 13.10
CA PRO A 72 -23.51 5.71 12.50
C PRO A 72 -24.81 6.06 11.77
N LYS A 73 -25.42 7.21 12.10
CA LYS A 73 -26.66 7.68 11.49
C LYS A 73 -26.45 8.49 10.20
N PHE A 74 -25.22 8.85 9.86
CA PHE A 74 -24.92 9.71 8.71
C PHE A 74 -24.56 8.88 7.47
N ASN A 75 -25.19 9.20 6.34
CA ASN A 75 -24.90 8.54 5.07
C ASN A 75 -23.78 9.25 4.30
N PHE A 76 -22.54 8.93 4.63
CA PHE A 76 -21.36 9.48 3.96
C PHE A 76 -21.31 9.11 2.47
N VAL A 77 -21.57 7.85 2.13
CA VAL A 77 -21.50 7.34 0.74
C VAL A 77 -22.48 8.10 -0.16
N GLY A 78 -23.74 8.24 0.29
CA GLY A 78 -24.76 8.99 -0.44
C GLY A 78 -24.41 10.46 -0.61
N LYS A 79 -23.84 11.09 0.43
CA LYS A 79 -23.43 12.49 0.37
C LYS A 79 -22.22 12.71 -0.57
N LEU A 80 -21.27 11.78 -0.60
CA LEU A 80 -20.09 11.84 -1.48
C LEU A 80 -20.46 11.62 -2.94
N LEU A 81 -21.33 10.64 -3.24
CA LEU A 81 -21.78 10.37 -4.61
C LEU A 81 -22.69 11.48 -5.13
N GLY A 82 -23.65 11.93 -4.32
CA GLY A 82 -24.69 12.85 -4.75
C GLY A 82 -25.67 12.24 -5.78
N PRO A 83 -26.59 13.05 -6.32
CA PRO A 83 -27.59 12.57 -7.27
C PRO A 83 -26.91 12.04 -8.54
N ARG A 84 -27.20 10.78 -8.89
CA ARG A 84 -26.61 10.06 -10.04
C ARG A 84 -25.07 10.00 -10.02
N GLY A 85 -24.42 10.22 -8.87
CA GLY A 85 -22.95 10.24 -8.79
C GLY A 85 -22.32 11.56 -9.26
N ASN A 86 -23.11 12.59 -9.57
CA ASN A 86 -22.60 13.83 -10.15
C ASN A 86 -21.65 14.59 -9.23
N SER A 87 -21.85 14.53 -7.91
CA SER A 87 -20.96 15.20 -6.95
C SER A 87 -19.57 14.58 -6.95
N MET A 88 -19.49 13.26 -6.92
CA MET A 88 -18.20 12.55 -7.00
C MET A 88 -17.54 12.70 -8.37
N LYS A 89 -18.32 12.66 -9.46
CA LYS A 89 -17.79 12.88 -10.81
C LYS A 89 -17.16 14.27 -10.95
N ARG A 90 -17.87 15.31 -10.50
CA ARG A 90 -17.36 16.69 -10.48
C ARG A 90 -16.08 16.81 -9.65
N LEU A 91 -16.05 16.20 -8.47
CA LEU A 91 -14.88 16.24 -7.60
C LEU A 91 -13.65 15.56 -8.25
N GLN A 92 -13.85 14.45 -8.96
CA GLN A 92 -12.78 13.78 -9.71
C GLN A 92 -12.28 14.63 -10.89
N GLU A 93 -13.18 15.31 -11.61
CA GLU A 93 -12.81 16.20 -12.72
C GLU A 93 -12.04 17.43 -12.22
N GLU A 94 -12.46 18.03 -11.10
CA GLU A 94 -11.85 19.23 -10.53
C GLU A 94 -10.45 18.95 -9.94
N THR A 95 -10.27 17.77 -9.33
CA THR A 95 -8.98 17.38 -8.72
C THR A 95 -8.05 16.64 -9.66
N GLY A 96 -8.56 16.15 -10.81
CA GLY A 96 -7.84 15.24 -11.70
C GLY A 96 -7.54 13.87 -11.08
N ALA A 97 -8.12 13.56 -9.92
CA ALA A 97 -7.88 12.32 -9.20
C ALA A 97 -8.96 11.28 -9.49
N LYS A 98 -8.57 10.00 -9.51
CA LYS A 98 -9.51 8.88 -9.53
C LYS A 98 -9.89 8.51 -8.10
N MET A 99 -11.17 8.59 -7.78
CA MET A 99 -11.70 8.27 -6.45
C MET A 99 -12.57 7.02 -6.53
N SER A 100 -12.53 6.19 -5.49
CA SER A 100 -13.34 4.97 -5.42
C SER A 100 -13.71 4.68 -3.97
N ILE A 101 -14.98 4.37 -3.73
CA ILE A 101 -15.47 3.99 -2.41
C ILE A 101 -15.37 2.46 -2.31
N LEU A 102 -14.58 1.97 -1.35
CA LEU A 102 -14.30 0.56 -1.14
C LEU A 102 -14.72 0.11 0.27
N GLY A 103 -14.86 -1.21 0.46
CA GLY A 103 -15.07 -1.81 1.77
C GLY A 103 -16.53 -2.07 2.16
N LYS A 104 -16.73 -2.51 3.41
CA LYS A 104 -18.03 -2.94 3.92
C LYS A 104 -19.02 -1.76 3.97
N GLY A 105 -20.17 -1.91 3.31
CA GLY A 105 -21.19 -0.86 3.22
C GLY A 105 -21.01 0.13 2.07
N SER A 106 -20.06 -0.10 1.14
CA SER A 106 -19.94 0.69 -0.09
C SER A 106 -21.02 0.34 -1.14
N MET A 107 -21.47 -0.91 -1.16
CA MET A 107 -22.53 -1.37 -2.06
C MET A 107 -23.92 -1.01 -1.53
N ARG A 108 -24.81 -0.71 -2.47
CA ARG A 108 -26.21 -0.38 -2.19
C ARG A 108 -27.00 -1.59 -1.69
N ASP A 109 -26.75 -2.77 -2.26
CA ASP A 109 -27.37 -4.01 -1.86
C ASP A 109 -26.49 -4.70 -0.81
N LYS A 110 -27.05 -4.90 0.38
CA LYS A 110 -26.37 -5.60 1.49
C LYS A 110 -26.73 -7.08 1.58
N ASP A 111 -27.80 -7.48 0.88
CA ASP A 111 -28.44 -8.81 0.99
C ASP A 111 -28.20 -9.70 -0.24
N LYS A 112 -27.10 -9.48 -0.97
CA LYS A 112 -26.67 -10.33 -2.08
C LYS A 112 -25.31 -10.94 -1.82
#